data_AF-A0A2J7QP72-F1
#
_entry.id   AF-A0A2J7QP72-F1
#
_cell.length_a   1.000
_cell.length_b   1.000
_cell.length_c   1.000
_cell.angle_alpha   90.00
_cell.angle_beta   90.00
_cell.angle_gamma   90.00
#
_symmetry.space_group_name_H-M   'P 1'
#
loop_
_entity.id
_entity.type
_entity.pdbx_description
1 polymer ?
#
loop_
_entity_poly.entity_id
_entity_poly.type
_entity_poly.pdbx_seq_one_letter_code
_entity_poly.pdbx_strand_id
1 'polypeptide(L)'
;MDGATLSEALHNRGVNIRYLGKIADSLSKIKQLEYLYNIAVAELLMRTVKHVFTVYMQSTELMSLSAAVSHFLNCFLSSYPVPHPHQVADELQSKTSKRRSKRKGRTNPLLKDADSMEWANLTPKSLWTQIKVELKSYYDWDLQADCLESMVEQFSLQKISLL
;
A
#
# COMPACT_ATOMS: atom_id res chain seq x y z
N MET A 1 17.16 0.87 -17.91
CA MET A 1 15.82 1.48 -18.09
C MET A 1 15.05 1.20 -16.81
N ASP A 2 14.40 2.19 -16.23
CA ASP A 2 13.57 2.06 -15.02
C ASP A 2 12.08 2.30 -15.36
N GLY A 3 11.21 2.17 -14.36
CA GLY A 3 9.76 2.31 -14.53
C GLY A 3 9.34 3.74 -14.94
N ALA A 4 10.05 4.75 -14.45
CA ALA A 4 9.84 6.15 -14.84
C ALA A 4 10.14 6.37 -16.34
N THR A 5 11.29 5.89 -16.81
CA THR A 5 11.66 5.95 -18.24
C THR A 5 10.67 5.16 -19.10
N LEU A 6 10.17 4.02 -18.63
CA LEU A 6 9.14 3.24 -19.33
C LEU A 6 7.84 4.04 -19.48
N SER A 7 7.35 4.61 -18.39
CA SER A 7 6.13 5.44 -18.41
C SER A 7 6.26 6.63 -19.34
N GLU A 8 7.40 7.32 -19.32
CA GLU A 8 7.69 8.42 -20.23
C GLU A 8 7.74 7.96 -21.70
N ALA A 9 8.40 6.83 -21.97
CA ALA A 9 8.49 6.25 -23.32
C ALA A 9 7.12 5.86 -23.90
N LEU A 10 6.15 5.48 -23.05
CA LEU A 10 4.76 5.25 -23.45
C LEU A 10 4.05 6.56 -23.77
N HIS A 11 4.14 7.55 -22.88
CA HIS A 11 3.53 8.87 -23.09
C HIS A 11 4.05 9.58 -24.35
N ASN A 12 5.37 9.51 -24.60
CA ASN A 12 5.99 10.06 -25.80
C ASN A 12 5.50 9.40 -27.10
N ARG A 13 4.95 8.19 -27.01
CA ARG A 13 4.30 7.48 -28.12
C ARG A 13 2.78 7.66 -28.16
N GLY A 14 2.22 8.50 -27.30
CA GLY A 14 0.77 8.70 -27.17
C GLY A 14 0.04 7.51 -26.54
N VAL A 15 0.77 6.57 -25.91
CA VAL A 15 0.18 5.40 -25.26
C VAL A 15 -0.16 5.75 -23.82
N ASN A 16 -1.46 5.67 -23.49
CA ASN A 16 -1.93 5.93 -22.14
C ASN A 16 -1.41 4.86 -21.16
N ILE A 17 -0.95 5.27 -19.98
CA ILE A 17 -0.40 4.37 -18.95
C ILE A 17 -1.39 3.28 -18.51
N ARG A 18 -2.70 3.48 -18.66
CA ARG A 18 -3.73 2.47 -18.41
C ARG A 18 -3.52 1.18 -19.22
N TYR A 19 -2.87 1.27 -20.38
CA TYR A 19 -2.57 0.12 -21.22
C TYR A 19 -1.33 -0.68 -20.77
N LEU A 20 -0.68 -0.29 -19.67
CA LEU A 20 0.52 -0.96 -19.17
C LEU A 20 0.29 -2.47 -18.90
N GLY A 21 -0.90 -2.87 -18.44
CA GLY A 21 -1.26 -4.29 -18.25
C GLY A 21 -1.20 -5.08 -19.57
N LYS A 22 -1.85 -4.57 -20.62
CA LYS A 22 -1.82 -5.19 -21.96
C LYS A 22 -0.41 -5.22 -22.56
N ILE A 23 0.41 -4.21 -22.26
CA ILE A 23 1.81 -4.16 -22.68
C ILE A 23 2.61 -5.25 -21.94
N ALA A 24 2.42 -5.39 -20.63
CA ALA A 24 3.07 -6.46 -19.85
C ALA A 24 2.71 -7.85 -20.40
N ASP A 25 1.43 -8.09 -20.75
CA ASP A 25 0.99 -9.36 -21.38
C ASP A 25 1.58 -9.60 -22.78
N SER A 26 1.92 -8.54 -23.49
CA SER A 26 2.59 -8.63 -24.79
C SER A 26 4.09 -8.90 -24.61
N LEU A 27 4.71 -8.26 -23.62
CA LEU A 27 6.13 -8.43 -23.28
C LEU A 27 6.41 -9.84 -22.73
N SER A 28 5.49 -10.43 -21.96
CA SER A 28 5.64 -11.78 -21.41
C SER A 28 5.85 -12.87 -22.47
N LYS A 29 5.43 -12.60 -23.72
CA LYS A 29 5.56 -13.51 -24.86
C LYS A 29 6.94 -13.41 -25.53
N ILE A 30 7.74 -12.40 -25.20
CA ILE A 30 9.02 -12.10 -25.86
C ILE A 30 10.17 -12.29 -24.85
N LYS A 31 10.78 -13.48 -24.85
CA LYS A 31 11.86 -13.83 -23.91
C LYS A 31 13.04 -12.84 -23.91
N GLN A 32 13.37 -12.27 -25.07
CA GLN A 32 14.46 -11.29 -25.20
C GLN A 32 14.18 -9.98 -24.44
N LEU A 33 12.92 -9.70 -24.13
CA LEU A 33 12.46 -8.51 -23.41
C LEU A 33 11.96 -8.83 -22.00
N GLU A 34 12.38 -9.97 -21.43
CA GLU A 34 12.00 -10.37 -20.07
C GLU A 34 12.37 -9.31 -19.01
N TYR A 35 13.52 -8.66 -19.15
CA TYR A 35 13.90 -7.55 -18.27
C TYR A 35 12.88 -6.40 -18.30
N LEU A 36 12.33 -6.10 -19.48
CA LEU A 36 11.36 -5.02 -19.67
C LEU A 36 9.99 -5.42 -19.15
N TYR A 37 9.62 -6.70 -19.30
CA TYR A 37 8.45 -7.27 -18.68
C TYR A 37 8.51 -7.13 -17.15
N ASN A 38 9.64 -7.49 -16.54
CA ASN A 38 9.82 -7.38 -15.08
C ASN A 38 9.70 -5.92 -14.61
N ILE A 39 10.28 -4.96 -15.34
CA ILE A 39 10.10 -3.52 -15.06
C ILE A 39 8.64 -3.09 -15.18
N ALA A 40 7.92 -3.55 -16.22
CA ALA A 40 6.51 -3.22 -16.40
C ALA A 40 5.64 -3.76 -15.26
N VAL A 41 5.93 -4.97 -14.77
CA VAL A 41 5.23 -5.58 -13.63
C VAL A 41 5.54 -4.86 -12.32
N ALA A 42 6.80 -4.47 -12.09
CA ALA A 42 7.18 -3.65 -10.94
C ALA A 42 6.44 -2.28 -10.95
N GLU A 43 6.38 -1.63 -12.11
CA GLU A 43 5.68 -0.35 -12.28
C GLU A 43 4.16 -0.50 -12.05
N LEU A 44 3.55 -1.58 -12.56
CA LEU A 44 2.15 -1.93 -12.32
C LEU A 44 1.85 -2.08 -10.82
N LEU A 45 2.68 -2.85 -10.12
CA LEU A 45 2.54 -3.06 -8.67
C LEU A 45 2.67 -1.73 -7.93
N MET A 46 3.75 -0.99 -8.15
CA MET A 46 4.04 0.21 -7.36
C MET A 46 3.03 1.32 -7.56
N ARG A 47 2.53 1.50 -8.80
CA ARG A 47 1.44 2.42 -9.08
C ARG A 47 0.15 2.04 -8.35
N THR A 48 -0.16 0.76 -8.31
CA THR A 48 -1.35 0.23 -7.63
C THR A 48 -1.23 0.41 -6.12
N VAL A 49 -0.08 0.03 -5.53
CA VAL A 49 0.20 0.21 -4.10
C VAL A 49 0.11 1.68 -3.71
N LYS A 50 0.66 2.59 -4.51
CA LYS A 50 0.52 4.04 -4.29
C LYS A 50 -0.94 4.49 -4.27
N HIS A 51 -1.78 3.97 -5.18
CA HIS A 51 -3.19 4.31 -5.21
C HIS A 51 -3.92 3.81 -3.95
N VAL A 52 -3.75 2.54 -3.60
CA VAL A 52 -4.32 1.94 -2.38
C VAL A 52 -3.85 2.68 -1.13
N PHE A 53 -2.56 3.03 -1.06
CA PHE A 53 -2.00 3.83 0.02
C PHE A 53 -2.65 5.22 0.11
N THR A 54 -2.88 5.89 -1.02
CA THR A 54 -3.51 7.22 -1.03
C THR A 54 -4.92 7.16 -0.45
N VAL A 55 -5.70 6.13 -0.80
CA VAL A 55 -7.04 5.92 -0.24
C VAL A 55 -6.98 5.58 1.26
N TYR A 56 -6.08 4.68 1.66
CA TYR A 56 -5.85 4.33 3.06
C TYR A 56 -5.48 5.55 3.93
N MET A 57 -4.71 6.48 3.38
CA MET A 57 -4.31 7.70 4.07
C MET A 57 -5.44 8.72 4.19
N GLN A 58 -6.39 8.75 3.25
CA GLN A 58 -7.57 9.62 3.32
C GLN A 58 -8.52 9.25 4.47
N SER A 59 -8.56 7.98 4.88
CA SER A 59 -9.34 7.49 6.02
C SER A 59 -8.58 7.55 7.36
N THR A 60 -7.39 8.14 7.40
CA THR A 60 -6.53 8.16 8.58
C THR A 60 -6.50 9.54 9.24
N GLU A 61 -6.65 9.57 10.57
CA GLU A 61 -6.56 10.81 11.34
C GLU A 61 -5.11 11.29 11.50
N LEU A 62 -4.92 12.61 11.48
CA LEU A 62 -3.61 13.25 11.56
C LEU A 62 -2.80 12.83 12.82
N MET A 63 -3.48 12.59 13.95
CA MET A 63 -2.85 12.17 15.20
C MET A 63 -2.26 10.75 15.13
N SER A 64 -2.80 9.91 14.25
CA SER A 64 -2.40 8.51 14.06
C SER A 64 -1.60 8.27 12.78
N LEU A 65 -1.30 9.33 12.01
CA LEU A 65 -0.74 9.24 10.66
C LEU A 65 0.55 8.43 10.59
N SER A 66 1.50 8.68 11.50
CA SER A 66 2.78 7.97 11.55
C SER A 66 2.60 6.47 11.83
N ALA A 67 1.71 6.13 12.76
CA ALA A 67 1.38 4.75 13.10
C ALA A 67 0.68 4.05 11.92
N ALA A 68 -0.24 4.72 11.24
CA ALA A 68 -0.93 4.19 10.07
C ALA A 68 0.01 3.95 8.89
N VAL A 69 0.93 4.89 8.60
CA VAL A 69 1.96 4.72 7.57
C VAL A 69 2.86 3.53 7.88
N SER A 70 3.35 3.44 9.12
CA SER A 70 4.17 2.30 9.54
C SER A 70 3.41 0.97 9.41
N HIS A 71 2.15 0.95 9.85
CA HIS A 71 1.29 -0.23 9.75
C HIS A 71 1.06 -0.68 8.29
N PHE A 72 0.77 0.27 7.39
CA PHE A 72 0.62 -0.01 5.97
C PHE A 72 1.90 -0.61 5.37
N LEU A 73 3.05 0.02 5.63
CA LEU A 73 4.35 -0.44 5.13
C LEU A 73 4.71 -1.80 5.71
N ASN A 74 4.40 -2.06 6.99
CA ASN A 74 4.59 -3.38 7.59
C ASN A 74 3.68 -4.43 6.94
N CYS A 75 2.43 -4.08 6.61
CA CYS A 75 1.54 -4.99 5.88
C CYS A 75 2.03 -5.28 4.45
N PHE A 76 2.69 -4.32 3.80
CA PHE A 76 3.17 -4.46 2.42
C PHE A 76 4.53 -5.17 2.33
N LEU A 77 5.49 -4.76 3.16
CA LEU A 77 6.91 -5.13 3.05
C LEU A 77 7.32 -6.31 3.93
N SER A 78 6.56 -6.60 4.99
CA SER A 78 6.89 -7.67 5.94
C SER A 78 6.31 -9.01 5.51
N SER A 79 7.04 -10.07 5.80
CA SER A 79 6.55 -11.45 5.71
C SER A 79 5.77 -11.88 6.97
N TYR A 80 5.61 -10.99 7.96
CA TYR A 80 4.90 -11.29 9.19
C TYR A 80 3.38 -11.27 8.99
N PRO A 81 2.66 -12.37 9.31
CA PRO A 81 1.26 -12.53 8.93
C PRO A 81 0.29 -11.62 9.69
N VAL A 82 0.68 -11.08 10.85
CA VAL A 82 -0.19 -10.20 11.67
C VAL A 82 0.59 -9.01 12.22
N PRO A 83 0.94 -8.01 11.37
CA PRO A 83 1.49 -6.76 11.86
C PRO A 83 0.46 -6.14 12.82
N HIS A 84 0.84 -5.94 14.08
CA HIS A 84 -0.01 -5.22 15.02
C HIS A 84 0.43 -3.75 14.99
N PRO A 85 -0.49 -2.81 14.76
CA PRO A 85 -0.14 -1.41 14.82
C PRO A 85 0.33 -1.10 16.24
N HIS A 86 1.56 -0.57 16.36
CA HIS A 86 2.04 -0.06 17.63
C HIS A 86 1.17 1.14 17.99
N GLN A 87 0.22 0.94 18.90
CA GLN A 87 -0.47 2.06 19.52
C GLN A 87 0.60 2.83 20.29
N VAL A 88 0.96 4.01 19.81
CA VAL A 88 1.74 4.96 20.59
C VAL A 88 0.82 5.37 21.73
N ALA A 89 0.88 4.62 22.83
CA ALA A 89 0.27 5.04 24.08
C ALA A 89 0.89 6.40 24.38
N ASP A 90 0.05 7.43 24.33
CA ASP A 90 0.39 8.83 24.52
C ASP A 90 1.27 8.99 25.79
N GLU A 91 2.60 9.01 25.61
CA GLU A 91 3.56 9.18 26.71
C GLU A 91 3.35 10.54 27.42
N LEU A 92 2.57 11.47 26.82
CA LEU A 92 2.28 12.78 27.39
C LEU A 92 1.16 12.78 28.46
N GLN A 93 0.37 11.71 28.62
CA GLN A 93 -0.70 11.68 29.65
C GLN A 93 -0.24 11.15 31.02
N SER A 94 0.95 10.56 31.11
CA SER A 94 1.43 9.93 32.34
C SER A 94 1.84 10.91 33.45
N LYS A 95 1.96 12.22 33.17
CA LYS A 95 2.41 13.21 34.17
C LYS A 95 1.30 14.11 34.76
N THR A 96 0.09 14.16 34.18
CA THR A 96 -0.98 15.04 34.67
C THR A 96 -2.18 14.30 35.30
N SER A 97 -2.24 12.97 35.21
CA SER A 97 -3.40 12.18 35.66
C SER A 97 -3.62 12.08 37.19
N LYS A 98 -2.72 12.57 38.05
CA LYS A 98 -2.92 12.47 39.51
C LYS A 98 -3.87 13.52 40.11
N ARG A 99 -4.42 14.47 39.34
CA ARG A 99 -5.20 15.60 39.90
C ARG A 99 -6.66 15.75 39.44
N ARG A 100 -7.23 14.84 38.65
CA ARG A 100 -8.58 15.04 38.09
C ARG A 100 -9.60 13.94 38.41
N SER A 101 -9.51 13.31 39.59
CA SER A 101 -10.59 12.46 40.12
C SER A 101 -11.70 13.31 40.76
N LYS A 102 -12.47 14.04 39.96
CA LYS A 102 -13.80 14.59 40.30
C LYS A 102 -14.34 15.45 39.14
N ARG A 103 -14.91 14.81 38.13
CA ARG A 103 -16.02 15.33 37.29
C ARG A 103 -16.36 14.26 36.24
N LYS A 104 -17.08 13.24 36.70
CA LYS A 104 -17.77 12.27 35.87
C LYS A 104 -19.06 12.93 35.37
N GLY A 105 -19.24 13.05 34.05
CA GLY A 105 -20.51 13.47 33.46
C GLY A 105 -20.38 14.48 32.32
N ARG A 106 -20.09 13.98 31.10
CA ARG A 106 -20.65 14.43 29.80
C ARG A 106 -19.90 13.69 28.69
N THR A 107 -20.38 12.51 28.36
CA THR A 107 -20.05 11.84 27.10
C THR A 107 -20.72 12.63 25.99
N ASN A 108 -19.93 13.43 25.25
CA ASN A 108 -20.38 14.12 24.06
C ASN A 108 -20.54 13.07 22.94
N PRO A 109 -21.75 12.85 22.39
CA PRO A 109 -21.97 11.83 21.36
C PRO A 109 -21.33 12.15 20.00
N LEU A 110 -20.76 13.35 19.83
CA LEU A 110 -20.08 13.81 18.62
C LEU A 110 -18.61 13.36 18.50
N LEU A 111 -18.05 12.68 19.51
CA LEU A 111 -16.67 12.18 19.48
C LEU A 111 -16.59 10.68 19.18
N LYS A 112 -17.73 10.01 18.95
CA LYS A 112 -17.76 8.56 18.70
C LYS A 112 -17.25 8.17 17.31
N ASP A 113 -17.24 9.09 16.35
CA ASP A 113 -16.70 8.89 15.00
C ASP A 113 -15.19 9.20 14.89
N ALA A 114 -14.60 9.85 15.89
CA ALA A 114 -13.19 10.28 15.90
C ALA A 114 -12.24 9.24 16.53
N ASP A 115 -12.72 8.00 16.71
CA ASP A 115 -11.93 6.85 17.20
C ASP A 115 -12.06 5.68 16.21
N SER A 116 -12.40 5.98 14.95
CA SER A 116 -12.46 5.01 13.86
C SER A 116 -11.03 4.52 13.56
N MET A 117 -10.58 3.55 14.33
CA MET A 117 -9.31 2.85 14.16
C MET A 117 -9.38 1.84 13.00
N GLU A 118 -10.18 2.13 11.98
CA GLU A 118 -10.44 1.26 10.83
C GLU A 118 -9.15 0.96 10.05
N TRP A 119 -8.24 1.93 9.97
CA TRP A 119 -6.91 1.75 9.37
C TRP A 119 -6.10 0.63 10.05
N ALA A 120 -6.31 0.39 11.35
CA ALA A 120 -5.61 -0.64 12.10
C ALA A 120 -6.08 -2.07 11.76
N ASN A 121 -7.25 -2.21 11.13
CA ASN A 121 -7.79 -3.51 10.71
C ASN A 121 -7.14 -4.02 9.42
N LEU A 122 -6.30 -3.22 8.76
CA LEU A 122 -5.57 -3.66 7.58
C LEU A 122 -4.64 -4.82 7.94
N THR A 123 -4.77 -5.92 7.22
CA THR A 123 -3.87 -7.09 7.28
C THR A 123 -3.11 -7.23 5.96
N PRO A 124 -1.95 -7.92 5.94
CA PRO A 124 -1.25 -8.24 4.70
C PRO A 124 -2.17 -8.90 3.66
N LYS A 125 -2.97 -9.89 4.08
CA LYS A 125 -3.92 -10.59 3.19
C LYS A 125 -4.96 -9.66 2.59
N SER A 126 -5.59 -8.81 3.42
CA SER A 126 -6.57 -7.84 2.92
C SER A 126 -5.93 -6.80 2.00
N LEU A 127 -4.69 -6.38 2.27
CA LEU A 127 -3.96 -5.42 1.44
C LEU A 127 -3.66 -6.01 0.06
N TRP A 128 -3.10 -7.22 0.00
CA TRP A 128 -2.82 -7.90 -1.28
C TRP A 128 -4.10 -8.20 -2.06
N THR A 129 -5.22 -8.48 -1.39
CA THR A 129 -6.53 -8.59 -2.05
C THR A 129 -6.95 -7.28 -2.69
N GLN A 130 -6.84 -6.15 -1.97
CA GLN A 130 -7.15 -4.82 -2.51
C GLN A 130 -6.25 -4.48 -3.70
N ILE A 131 -4.95 -4.77 -3.61
CA ILE A 131 -3.99 -4.58 -4.71
C ILE A 131 -4.43 -5.38 -5.94
N LYS A 132 -4.76 -6.67 -5.79
CA LYS A 132 -5.20 -7.52 -6.92
C LYS A 132 -6.46 -7.00 -7.59
N VAL A 133 -7.45 -6.58 -6.80
CA VAL A 133 -8.71 -6.00 -7.32
C VAL A 133 -8.45 -4.71 -8.08
N GLU A 134 -7.67 -3.81 -7.50
CA GLU A 134 -7.34 -2.53 -8.11
C GLU A 134 -6.57 -2.72 -9.43
N LEU A 135 -5.57 -3.60 -9.41
CA LEU A 135 -4.75 -3.93 -10.57
C LEU A 135 -5.58 -4.50 -11.73
N LYS A 136 -6.50 -5.43 -11.42
CA LYS A 136 -7.43 -5.97 -12.40
C LYS A 136 -8.38 -4.91 -12.93
N SER A 137 -8.94 -4.07 -12.05
CA SER A 137 -9.92 -3.05 -12.46
C SER A 137 -9.31 -1.94 -13.31
N TYR A 138 -8.09 -1.49 -13.00
CA TYR A 138 -7.48 -0.34 -13.65
C TYR A 138 -6.66 -0.74 -14.87
N TYR A 139 -5.92 -1.86 -14.80
CA TYR A 139 -4.98 -2.29 -15.84
C TYR A 139 -5.40 -3.55 -16.60
N ASP A 140 -6.48 -4.21 -16.18
CA ASP A 140 -6.90 -5.51 -16.71
C ASP A 140 -5.80 -6.59 -16.60
N TRP A 141 -5.00 -6.55 -15.55
CA TRP A 141 -3.87 -7.46 -15.34
C TRP A 141 -4.00 -8.27 -14.05
N ASP A 142 -3.80 -9.59 -14.15
CA ASP A 142 -4.01 -10.54 -13.06
C ASP A 142 -2.71 -10.92 -12.36
N LEU A 143 -2.57 -10.49 -11.11
CA LEU A 143 -1.43 -10.84 -10.28
C LEU A 143 -1.64 -12.18 -9.56
N GLN A 144 -0.72 -13.13 -9.77
CA GLN A 144 -0.75 -14.43 -9.11
C GLN A 144 -0.14 -14.38 -7.70
N ALA A 145 0.97 -13.67 -7.51
CA ALA A 145 1.67 -13.59 -6.23
C ALA A 145 0.79 -12.99 -5.11
N ASP A 146 0.94 -13.53 -3.89
CA ASP A 146 0.17 -13.13 -2.70
C ASP A 146 0.99 -12.28 -1.71
N CYS A 147 2.28 -12.10 -1.96
CA CYS A 147 3.17 -11.31 -1.12
C CYS A 147 4.34 -10.73 -1.94
N LEU A 148 5.04 -9.76 -1.34
CA LEU A 148 6.16 -9.08 -1.98
C LEU A 148 7.32 -10.04 -2.28
N GLU A 149 7.58 -10.98 -1.39
CA GLU A 149 8.66 -11.97 -1.58
C GLU A 149 8.37 -12.87 -2.79
N SER A 150 7.12 -13.34 -2.94
CA SER A 150 6.71 -14.13 -4.11
C SER A 150 6.81 -13.32 -5.41
N MET A 151 6.50 -12.02 -5.38
CA MET A 151 6.73 -11.11 -6.53
C MET A 151 8.21 -10.98 -6.87
N VAL A 152 9.05 -10.73 -5.85
CA VAL A 152 10.49 -10.55 -6.00
C VAL A 152 11.14 -11.80 -6.59
N GLU A 153 10.75 -12.97 -6.12
CA GLU A 153 11.21 -14.25 -6.62
C GLU A 153 10.73 -14.53 -8.06
N GLN A 154 9.42 -14.33 -8.32
CA GLN A 154 8.82 -14.63 -9.63
C GLN A 154 9.37 -13.74 -10.75
N PHE A 155 9.65 -12.46 -10.47
CA PHE A 155 10.07 -11.49 -11.48
C PHE A 155 11.54 -11.07 -11.33
N SER A 156 12.31 -11.77 -10.50
CA SER A 156 13.73 -11.50 -10.24
C SER A 156 14.00 -10.02 -9.94
N LEU A 157 13.12 -9.38 -9.16
CA LEU A 157 13.20 -7.96 -8.84
C LEU A 157 14.15 -7.74 -7.66
N GLN A 158 14.80 -6.58 -7.60
CA GLN A 158 15.50 -6.20 -6.38
C GLN A 158 14.50 -5.49 -5.46
N LYS A 159 14.35 -5.98 -4.22
CA LYS A 159 13.42 -5.39 -3.23
C LYS A 159 13.66 -3.89 -3.02
N ILE A 160 14.91 -3.44 -3.09
CA ILE A 160 15.28 -2.02 -2.97
C ILE A 160 14.78 -1.16 -4.13
N SER A 161 14.54 -1.74 -5.31
CA SER A 161 13.97 -1.01 -6.45
C SER A 161 12.45 -0.78 -6.32
N LEU A 162 11.82 -1.35 -5.30
CA LEU A 162 10.39 -1.21 -4.97
C LEU A 162 10.15 -0.28 -3.77
N LEU A 163 11.22 0.28 -3.19
CA LEU A 163 11.22 1.22 -2.06
C LEU A 163 11.61 2.62 -2.54
#